data_AF-A0AAD2D3E3-F1
#
_entry.id   AF-A0AAD2D3E3-F1
#
_cell.length_a   1.000
_cell.length_b   1.000
_cell.length_c   1.000
_cell.angle_alpha   90.00
_cell.angle_beta   90.00
_cell.angle_gamma   90.00
#
_symmetry.space_group_name_H-M   'P 1'
#
loop_
_entity.id
_entity.type
_entity.pdbx_description
1 polymer ?
#
loop_
_entity_poly.entity_id
_entity_poly.type
_entity_poly.pdbx_seq_one_letter_code
_entity_poly.pdbx_strand_id
1 'polypeptide(L)'
;MPIHKKKRKFEMVRQPAMTKLEKKKISVVRGRGSNLKHRAIKLYFCNYTWQSESVSFKIKILNTVYNATNNELTRTKTLVKNTIVQINSTLFRNWYLQHYGIDLSGKEDTIKRSGHSKTKLKTKQEKRTID
;
A
#
# COMPACT_ATOMS: atom_id res chain seq x y z
N MET A 1 -16.01 -33.07 26.55
CA MET A 1 -16.84 -32.36 27.54
C MET A 1 -18.27 -32.30 27.06
N PRO A 2 -19.27 -32.63 27.89
CA PRO A 2 -20.68 -32.46 27.55
C PRO A 2 -20.99 -30.99 27.23
N ILE A 3 -21.85 -30.75 26.24
CA ILE A 3 -22.25 -29.39 25.86
C ILE A 3 -23.19 -28.83 26.94
N HIS A 4 -22.68 -27.95 27.80
CA HIS A 4 -23.45 -27.36 28.91
C HIS A 4 -24.35 -26.18 28.49
N LYS A 5 -24.04 -25.50 27.36
CA LYS A 5 -24.79 -24.32 26.89
C LYS A 5 -24.91 -24.25 25.37
N LYS A 6 -26.00 -23.63 24.89
CA LYS A 6 -26.20 -23.26 23.48
C LYS A 6 -25.33 -22.06 23.09
N LYS A 7 -25.03 -21.92 21.79
CA LYS A 7 -24.25 -20.81 21.21
C LYS A 7 -24.89 -19.46 21.52
N ARG A 8 -24.07 -18.45 21.85
CA ARG A 8 -24.53 -17.08 22.14
C ARG A 8 -24.01 -16.09 21.12
N LYS A 9 -24.76 -15.00 20.90
CA LYS A 9 -24.42 -13.95 19.91
C LYS A 9 -23.08 -13.26 20.22
N PHE A 10 -22.69 -13.16 21.48
CA PHE A 10 -21.41 -12.54 21.86
C PHE A 10 -20.19 -13.43 21.59
N GLU A 11 -20.37 -14.72 21.32
CA GLU A 11 -19.34 -15.68 20.89
C GLU A 11 -19.32 -15.84 19.35
N MET A 12 -20.08 -15.01 18.61
CA MET A 12 -20.20 -15.17 17.17
C MET A 12 -18.89 -14.87 16.43
N VAL A 13 -18.60 -15.67 15.39
CA VAL A 13 -17.52 -15.45 14.43
C VAL A 13 -18.13 -15.09 13.07
N ARG A 14 -17.33 -14.52 12.17
CA ARG A 14 -17.75 -14.17 10.81
C ARG A 14 -16.77 -14.74 9.81
N GLN A 15 -17.26 -14.97 8.59
CA GLN A 15 -16.44 -15.38 7.45
C GLN A 15 -15.31 -14.36 7.17
N PRO A 16 -14.14 -14.84 6.69
CA PRO A 16 -13.02 -13.98 6.29
C PRO A 16 -13.39 -13.14 5.06
N ALA A 17 -12.62 -12.08 4.84
CA ALA A 17 -12.89 -11.14 3.75
C ALA A 17 -12.34 -11.58 2.39
N MET A 18 -11.21 -12.32 2.38
CA MET A 18 -10.51 -12.80 1.18
C MET A 18 -10.32 -11.70 0.12
N THR A 19 -9.75 -10.57 0.54
CA THR A 19 -9.58 -9.35 -0.28
C THR A 19 -8.83 -9.61 -1.58
N LYS A 20 -9.44 -9.31 -2.74
CA LYS A 20 -8.84 -9.49 -4.08
C LYS A 20 -8.38 -8.19 -4.72
N LEU A 21 -7.43 -8.29 -5.65
CA LEU A 21 -6.88 -7.19 -6.44
C LEU A 21 -7.82 -6.75 -7.58
N GLU A 22 -8.82 -5.95 -7.24
CA GLU A 22 -9.85 -5.49 -8.18
C GLU A 22 -10.42 -4.10 -7.79
N LYS A 23 -11.37 -3.57 -8.59
CA LYS A 23 -12.06 -2.31 -8.30
C LYS A 23 -12.61 -2.28 -6.87
N LYS A 24 -12.35 -1.17 -6.17
CA LYS A 24 -12.68 -0.97 -4.76
C LYS A 24 -14.13 -1.38 -4.45
N LYS A 25 -14.29 -2.40 -3.60
CA LYS A 25 -15.57 -2.81 -3.00
C LYS A 25 -15.38 -3.00 -1.51
N ILE A 26 -16.10 -2.24 -0.71
CA ILE A 26 -16.07 -2.28 0.76
C ILE A 26 -17.48 -2.53 1.25
N SER A 27 -17.64 -3.51 2.14
CA SER A 27 -18.89 -3.80 2.85
C SER A 27 -18.76 -3.35 4.30
N VAL A 28 -19.78 -2.65 4.81
CA VAL A 28 -19.84 -2.22 6.20
C VAL A 28 -20.48 -3.31 7.04
N VAL A 29 -19.83 -3.71 8.12
CA VAL A 29 -20.32 -4.73 9.05
C VAL A 29 -20.59 -4.09 10.40
N ARG A 30 -21.85 -4.16 10.86
CA ARG A 30 -22.23 -3.69 12.20
C ARG A 30 -21.82 -4.69 13.28
N GLY A 31 -21.07 -4.21 14.27
CA GLY A 31 -20.62 -4.93 15.46
C GLY A 31 -21.48 -4.66 16.70
N ARG A 32 -21.04 -5.22 17.83
CA ARG A 32 -21.63 -4.93 19.15
C ARG A 32 -21.38 -3.46 19.53
N GLY A 33 -22.36 -2.84 20.20
CA GLY A 33 -22.27 -1.43 20.61
C GLY A 33 -22.35 -0.45 19.44
N SER A 34 -22.96 -0.84 18.32
CA SER A 34 -23.08 -0.01 17.10
C SER A 34 -21.76 0.35 16.39
N ASN A 35 -20.64 -0.27 16.77
CA ASN A 35 -19.36 -0.11 16.09
C ASN A 35 -19.42 -0.62 14.63
N LEU A 36 -18.85 0.13 13.69
CA LEU A 36 -18.79 -0.24 12.27
C LEU A 36 -17.40 -0.79 11.92
N LYS A 37 -17.35 -1.92 11.22
CA LYS A 37 -16.13 -2.48 10.65
C LYS A 37 -16.22 -2.43 9.12
N HIS A 38 -15.24 -1.78 8.49
CA HIS A 38 -15.15 -1.71 7.03
C HIS A 38 -14.41 -2.92 6.49
N ARG A 39 -15.15 -3.89 5.97
CA ARG A 39 -14.60 -5.09 5.34
C ARG A 39 -14.32 -4.80 3.87
N ALA A 40 -13.06 -4.61 3.52
CA ALA A 40 -12.65 -4.61 2.13
C ALA A 40 -12.90 -6.00 1.52
N ILE A 41 -13.48 -6.06 0.32
CA ILE A 41 -13.64 -7.30 -0.46
C ILE A 41 -12.74 -7.23 -1.69
N LYS A 42 -12.66 -6.05 -2.30
CA LYS A 42 -11.81 -5.78 -3.48
C LYS A 42 -11.09 -4.46 -3.27
N LEU A 43 -9.79 -4.42 -3.54
CA LEU A 43 -8.96 -3.22 -3.50
C LEU A 43 -7.87 -3.32 -4.55
N TYR A 44 -7.55 -2.19 -5.18
CA TYR A 44 -6.41 -2.11 -6.13
C TYR A 44 -5.53 -0.87 -5.90
N PHE A 45 -6.00 0.10 -5.12
CA PHE A 45 -5.24 1.29 -4.71
C PHE A 45 -5.08 1.28 -3.19
N CYS A 46 -3.86 1.52 -2.72
CA CYS A 46 -3.52 1.66 -1.31
C CYS A 46 -2.53 2.82 -1.11
N ASN A 47 -2.44 3.34 0.11
CA ASN A 47 -1.43 4.34 0.47
C ASN A 47 -0.14 3.62 0.86
N TYR A 48 0.96 3.97 0.22
CA TYR A 48 2.29 3.41 0.50
C TYR A 48 3.24 4.53 0.90
N THR A 49 4.11 4.24 1.86
CA THR A 49 5.08 5.19 2.42
C THR A 49 6.48 4.75 2.05
N TRP A 50 7.27 5.67 1.48
CA TRP A 50 8.71 5.52 1.35
C TRP A 50 9.34 6.06 2.63
N GLN A 51 9.73 5.16 3.53
CA GLN A 51 10.12 5.51 4.89
C GLN A 51 11.35 6.43 4.97
N SER A 52 12.41 6.16 4.20
CA SER A 52 13.63 6.98 4.23
C SER A 52 13.39 8.42 3.77
N GLU A 53 12.44 8.63 2.85
CA GLU A 53 12.08 9.96 2.35
C GLU A 53 10.87 10.55 3.08
N SER A 54 10.27 9.80 4.02
CA SER A 54 9.07 10.18 4.78
C SER A 54 7.88 10.67 3.94
N VAL A 55 7.72 10.14 2.72
CA VAL A 55 6.63 10.51 1.79
C VAL A 55 5.64 9.38 1.57
N SER A 56 4.36 9.71 1.40
CA SER A 56 3.30 8.73 1.18
C SER A 56 2.47 9.07 -0.04
N PHE A 57 2.19 8.08 -0.89
CA PHE A 57 1.34 8.25 -2.07
C PHE A 57 0.34 7.11 -2.22
N LYS A 58 -0.83 7.46 -2.76
CA LYS A 58 -1.85 6.49 -3.15
C LYS A 58 -1.48 5.85 -4.49
N ILE A 59 -1.13 4.57 -4.46
CA ILE A 59 -0.53 3.85 -5.58
C ILE A 59 -1.31 2.56 -5.87
N LYS A 60 -1.30 2.16 -7.15
CA LYS A 60 -1.89 0.92 -7.62
C LYS A 60 -1.00 -0.27 -7.27
N ILE A 61 -1.60 -1.32 -6.73
CA ILE A 61 -0.95 -2.62 -6.55
C ILE A 61 -1.05 -3.40 -7.86
N LEU A 62 0.07 -3.95 -8.31
CA LEU A 62 0.18 -4.73 -9.54
C LEU A 62 -0.08 -6.22 -9.26
N ASN A 63 0.67 -6.80 -8.32
CA ASN A 63 0.57 -8.21 -8.00
C ASN A 63 0.99 -8.50 -6.54
N THR A 64 0.59 -9.66 -6.03
CA THR A 64 1.15 -10.26 -4.80
C THR A 64 2.29 -11.18 -5.18
N VAL A 65 3.46 -10.99 -4.58
CA VAL A 65 4.68 -11.77 -4.91
C VAL A 65 4.91 -12.90 -3.92
N TYR A 66 4.70 -12.63 -2.64
CA TYR A 66 5.00 -13.60 -1.59
C TYR A 66 4.09 -13.41 -0.38
N ASN A 67 3.81 -14.50 0.31
CA ASN A 67 3.15 -14.52 1.60
C ASN A 67 3.76 -15.64 2.45
N ALA A 68 4.15 -15.32 3.69
CA ALA A 68 4.84 -16.26 4.57
C ALA A 68 3.95 -17.39 5.13
N THR A 69 2.63 -17.19 5.21
CA THR A 69 1.73 -18.15 5.88
C THR A 69 1.14 -19.16 4.91
N ASN A 70 0.83 -18.75 3.68
CA ASN A 70 0.23 -19.63 2.68
C ASN A 70 0.46 -19.14 1.24
N ASN A 71 1.01 -20.02 0.39
CA ASN A 71 1.26 -19.76 -1.03
C ASN A 71 -0.03 -19.63 -1.86
N GLU A 72 -1.15 -20.21 -1.42
CA GLU A 72 -2.45 -20.06 -2.08
C GLU A 72 -2.94 -18.60 -2.11
N LEU A 73 -2.52 -17.80 -1.11
CA LEU A 73 -2.87 -16.38 -1.05
C LEU A 73 -2.15 -15.62 -2.18
N THR A 74 -0.91 -15.98 -2.47
CA THR A 74 -0.15 -15.42 -3.59
C THR A 74 -0.75 -15.86 -4.92
N ARG A 75 -1.03 -17.15 -5.10
CA ARG A 75 -1.59 -17.72 -6.33
C ARG A 75 -2.92 -17.07 -6.71
N THR A 76 -3.77 -16.86 -5.71
CA THR A 76 -5.10 -16.29 -5.92
C THR A 76 -5.16 -14.77 -5.78
N LYS A 77 -4.01 -14.10 -5.61
CA LYS A 77 -3.90 -12.64 -5.47
C LYS A 77 -4.72 -12.06 -4.32
N THR A 78 -4.69 -12.73 -3.17
CA THR A 78 -5.36 -12.29 -1.94
C THR A 78 -4.43 -11.43 -1.08
N LEU A 79 -4.94 -10.27 -0.67
CA LEU A 79 -4.24 -9.37 0.25
C LEU A 79 -4.53 -9.76 1.70
N VAL A 80 -3.48 -9.96 2.50
CA VAL A 80 -3.56 -10.08 3.96
C VAL A 80 -2.44 -9.24 4.59
N LYS A 81 -2.45 -9.08 5.91
CA LYS A 81 -1.30 -8.49 6.62
C LYS A 81 -0.08 -9.36 6.34
N ASN A 82 1.07 -8.74 6.10
CA ASN A 82 2.35 -9.40 5.77
C ASN A 82 2.48 -9.96 4.35
N THR A 83 1.56 -9.65 3.42
CA THR A 83 1.77 -9.98 2.00
C THR A 83 2.79 -9.01 1.38
N ILE A 84 3.82 -9.55 0.73
CA ILE A 84 4.76 -8.78 -0.10
C ILE A 84 4.11 -8.56 -1.47
N VAL A 85 4.04 -7.30 -1.89
CA VAL A 85 3.34 -6.87 -3.10
C VAL A 85 4.24 -6.05 -4.00
N GLN A 86 3.98 -6.14 -5.30
CA GLN A 86 4.57 -5.27 -6.30
C GLN A 86 3.66 -4.07 -6.52
N ILE A 87 4.21 -2.87 -6.42
CA ILE A 87 3.49 -1.59 -6.57
C ILE A 87 3.92 -0.86 -7.84
N ASN A 88 3.06 0.02 -8.35
CA ASN A 88 3.43 0.95 -9.42
C ASN A 88 4.36 2.07 -8.86
N SER A 89 5.48 2.34 -9.51
CA SER A 89 6.50 3.29 -9.03
C SER A 89 6.35 4.72 -9.56
N THR A 90 5.40 5.00 -10.47
CA THR A 90 5.32 6.27 -11.21
C THR A 90 5.23 7.50 -10.28
N LEU A 91 4.42 7.44 -9.22
CA LEU A 91 4.25 8.55 -8.29
C LEU A 91 5.53 8.84 -7.49
N PHE A 92 6.19 7.81 -6.97
CA PHE A 92 7.46 7.96 -6.25
C PHE A 92 8.57 8.48 -7.18
N ARG A 93 8.66 7.94 -8.39
CA ARG A 93 9.64 8.38 -9.39
C ARG A 93 9.44 9.85 -9.77
N ASN A 94 8.21 10.25 -10.04
CA ASN A 94 7.90 11.63 -10.41
C ASN A 94 8.21 12.60 -9.26
N TRP A 95 7.85 12.22 -8.02
CA TRP A 95 8.20 13.00 -6.85
C TRP A 95 9.71 13.14 -6.69
N TYR A 96 10.44 12.03 -6.83
CA TYR A 96 11.89 12.02 -6.69
C TYR A 96 12.59 12.90 -7.75
N LEU A 97 12.12 12.82 -8.99
CA LEU A 97 12.57 13.67 -10.09
C LEU A 97 12.31 15.16 -9.83
N GLN A 98 11.15 15.51 -9.25
CA GLN A 98 10.84 16.90 -8.90
C GLN A 98 11.62 17.38 -7.67
N HIS A 99 11.86 16.48 -6.71
CA HIS A 99 12.46 16.82 -5.43
C HIS A 99 13.98 16.96 -5.52
N TYR A 100 14.64 16.01 -6.20
CA TYR A 100 16.09 15.94 -6.34
C TYR A 100 16.61 16.20 -7.75
N GLY A 101 15.75 16.22 -8.78
CA GLY A 101 16.21 16.45 -10.15
C GLY A 101 16.98 15.28 -10.74
N ILE A 102 16.73 14.07 -10.23
CA ILE A 102 17.37 12.83 -10.65
C ILE A 102 16.28 11.89 -11.16
N ASP A 103 16.41 11.39 -12.39
CA ASP A 103 15.53 10.35 -12.89
C ASP A 103 16.01 8.95 -12.47
N LEU A 104 15.20 8.27 -11.67
CA LEU A 104 15.44 6.88 -11.23
C LEU A 104 15.36 5.84 -12.35
N SER A 105 15.00 6.23 -13.58
CA SER A 105 15.00 5.30 -14.72
C SER A 105 16.32 5.20 -15.48
N GLY A 106 17.33 5.98 -15.08
CA GLY A 106 18.62 6.02 -15.78
C GLY A 106 18.57 6.72 -17.13
N LYS A 107 17.51 7.46 -17.44
CA LYS A 107 17.44 8.36 -18.61
C LYS A 107 17.93 9.74 -18.22
N GLU A 108 18.61 10.41 -19.15
CA GLU A 108 19.00 11.80 -18.93
C GLU A 108 17.78 12.72 -18.82
N ASP A 109 17.84 13.64 -17.87
CA ASP A 109 16.79 14.63 -17.60
C ASP A 109 16.66 15.58 -18.80
N THR A 110 15.63 15.38 -19.63
CA THR A 110 15.34 16.24 -20.79
C THR A 110 14.61 17.54 -20.42
N ILE A 111 14.28 17.74 -19.14
CA ILE A 111 13.49 18.88 -18.67
C ILE A 111 14.39 20.11 -18.53
N LYS A 112 14.19 21.11 -19.40
CA LYS A 112 14.84 22.43 -19.27
C LYS A 112 14.32 23.15 -18.02
N ARG A 113 15.22 23.41 -17.07
CA ARG A 113 14.92 24.07 -15.78
C ARG A 113 15.59 25.45 -15.71
N SER A 114 14.94 26.41 -15.05
CA SER A 114 15.50 27.76 -14.83
C SER A 114 16.73 27.72 -13.92
N GLY A 115 17.62 28.71 -14.01
CA GLY A 115 18.85 28.77 -13.19
C GLY A 115 18.59 28.63 -11.69
N HIS A 116 17.57 29.35 -11.16
CA HIS A 116 17.18 29.29 -9.75
C HIS A 116 16.76 27.89 -9.29
N SER A 117 16.00 27.17 -10.13
CA SER A 117 15.57 25.81 -9.80
C SER A 117 16.73 24.83 -9.79
N LYS A 118 17.73 25.00 -10.66
CA LYS A 118 18.96 24.19 -10.64
C LYS A 118 19.76 24.38 -9.35
N THR A 119 19.94 25.61 -8.88
CA THR A 119 20.65 25.89 -7.62
C THR A 119 19.98 25.22 -6.43
N LYS A 120 18.65 25.31 -6.33
CA LYS A 120 17.88 24.66 -5.26
C LYS A 120 18.03 23.13 -5.27
N LEU A 121 18.00 22.52 -6.46
CA LEU A 121 18.18 21.07 -6.60
C LEU A 121 19.57 20.64 -6.15
N LYS A 122 20.61 21.40 -6.53
CA LYS A 122 22.00 21.12 -6.10
C LYS A 122 22.14 21.14 -4.58
N THR A 123 21.59 22.16 -3.90
CA THR A 123 21.59 22.23 -2.43
C THR A 123 20.84 21.05 -1.79
N LYS A 124 19.73 20.59 -2.39
CA LYS A 124 18.99 19.42 -1.89
C LYS A 124 19.75 18.11 -2.08
N GLN A 125 20.49 17.98 -3.18
CA GLN A 125 21.35 16.83 -3.43
C GLN A 125 22.51 16.77 -2.44
N GLU A 126 23.15 17.90 -2.15
CA GLU A 126 24.25 17.99 -1.17
C GLU A 126 23.81 17.65 0.26
N LYS A 127 22.58 18.04 0.63
CA LYS A 127 22.01 17.73 1.95
C LYS A 127 21.49 16.30 2.09
N ARG A 128 21.46 15.52 1.01
CA ARG A 128 20.93 14.17 1.02
C ARG A 128 21.94 13.23 1.67
N THR A 129 21.64 12.85 2.90
CA THR A 129 22.28 11.73 3.60
C THR A 129 21.30 10.57 3.60
N ILE A 130 21.75 9.41 3.13
CA ILE A 130 21.00 8.16 3.27
C ILE A 130 21.65 7.46 4.45
N ASP A 131 20.96 7.42 5.59
CA ASP A 131 21.35 6.55 6.71
C ASP A 131 21.23 5.07 6.32
#